data_AF-A0A6I2VY07-F1
#
_entry.id   AF-A0A6I2VY07-F1
#
_cell.length_a   1.000
_cell.length_b   1.000
_cell.length_c   1.000
_cell.angle_alpha   90.00
_cell.angle_beta   90.00
_cell.angle_gamma   90.00
#
_symmetry.space_group_name_H-M   'P 1'
#
loop_
_entity.id
_entity.type
_entity.pdbx_description
1 polymer ?
#
loop_
_entity_poly.entity_id
_entity_poly.type
_entity_poly.pdbx_seq_one_letter_code
_entity_poly.pdbx_strand_id
1 'polypeptide(L)'
;MKNDNLEELDLRDEEKFSRREEWTATFKAMSTTAVVLGATLLILSVLHPNLILRNNTPTGGDMGAHVWGPAYLRDVLLPHWRLTGWSMDWYSGLPAYRFYMVVPALAIVLLDLVMPYGIAFKLIVVAGLVAFPVCVYIMARVAKLLYPLPELMVIGATMFIFDESFTIYGGNIASTMAGEFSHSIALALSMVAFGFFARGLDDGKHRVWAAVFIALSALSHGIVLIFVFGGAVVMFLLRIDKQRFRYAFTTLLTAFLLSAFWVVPFLGGHSFMTDMKYGSEPGGGSFTTMWDMYFPLVTSLDILLVSLSIVGFVASIAKKRFFGIWMGTYSIILMVGVKVAQGGLPVIGLLWNPRILPFIYLLRYMLAAVGV
;
A
#
# COMPACT_ATOMS: atom_id res chain seq x y z
N MET A 1 21.90 -50.00 37.16
CA MET A 1 22.39 -50.36 35.82
C MET A 1 21.32 -50.39 34.71
N LYS A 2 20.01 -50.48 35.02
CA LYS A 2 18.94 -50.35 33.98
C LYS A 2 18.33 -48.94 33.85
N ASN A 3 18.43 -48.12 34.91
CA ASN A 3 17.89 -46.74 34.91
C ASN A 3 18.82 -45.72 34.23
N ASP A 4 20.14 -45.83 34.40
CA ASP A 4 21.11 -44.86 33.83
C ASP A 4 21.05 -44.81 32.29
N ASN A 5 20.80 -45.95 31.63
CA ASN A 5 20.66 -46.02 30.17
C ASN A 5 19.34 -45.40 29.65
N LEU A 6 18.29 -45.36 30.48
CA LEU A 6 17.01 -44.76 30.10
C LEU A 6 17.07 -43.23 30.21
N GLU A 7 17.67 -42.70 31.28
CA GLU A 7 17.91 -41.26 31.41
C GLU A 7 18.84 -40.73 30.31
N GLU A 8 19.90 -41.47 29.97
CA GLU A 8 20.83 -41.05 28.91
C GLU A 8 20.22 -41.13 27.50
N LEU A 9 19.19 -41.95 27.29
CA LEU A 9 18.41 -41.99 26.05
C LEU A 9 17.42 -40.81 25.99
N ASP A 10 16.73 -40.53 27.09
CA ASP A 10 15.76 -39.44 27.20
C ASP A 10 16.44 -38.08 26.98
N LEU A 11 17.60 -37.85 27.62
CA LEU A 11 18.41 -36.65 27.43
C LEU A 11 18.89 -36.48 25.98
N ARG A 12 19.26 -37.57 25.30
CA ARG A 12 19.69 -37.53 23.89
C ARG A 12 18.53 -37.23 22.93
N ASP A 13 17.34 -37.70 23.24
CA ASP A 13 16.16 -37.45 22.42
C ASP A 13 15.59 -36.04 22.66
N GLU A 14 15.62 -35.53 23.90
CA GLU A 14 15.36 -34.13 24.22
C GLU A 14 16.35 -33.19 23.51
N GLU A 15 17.65 -33.51 23.53
CA GLU A 15 18.67 -32.69 22.87
C GLU A 15 18.51 -32.67 21.35
N LYS A 16 18.18 -33.82 20.72
CA LYS A 16 17.86 -33.88 19.28
C LYS A 16 16.60 -33.11 18.94
N PHE A 17 15.56 -33.18 19.78
CA PHE A 17 14.32 -32.45 19.59
C PHE A 17 14.56 -30.94 19.67
N SER A 18 15.26 -30.48 20.71
CA SER A 18 15.69 -29.09 20.88
C SER A 18 16.51 -28.59 19.67
N ARG A 19 17.49 -29.37 19.23
CA ARG A 19 18.32 -29.04 18.07
C ARG A 19 17.50 -28.97 16.77
N ARG A 20 16.52 -29.85 16.58
CA ARG A 20 15.62 -29.81 15.41
C ARG A 20 14.72 -28.58 15.44
N GLU A 21 14.16 -28.23 16.59
CA GLU A 21 13.38 -27.00 16.74
C GLU A 21 14.22 -25.77 16.43
N GLU A 22 15.44 -25.70 16.96
CA GLU A 22 16.41 -24.63 16.69
C GLU A 22 16.75 -24.52 15.20
N TRP A 23 17.01 -25.64 14.52
CA TRP A 23 17.22 -25.65 13.06
C TRP A 23 16.01 -25.14 12.29
N THR A 24 14.79 -25.53 12.67
CA THR A 24 13.59 -25.04 11.99
C THR A 24 13.33 -23.55 12.22
N ALA A 25 13.60 -23.05 13.43
CA ALA A 25 13.49 -21.63 13.75
C ALA A 25 14.53 -20.82 12.97
N THR A 26 15.77 -21.31 12.93
CA THR A 26 16.88 -20.70 12.18
C THR A 26 16.57 -20.67 10.69
N PHE A 27 16.12 -21.78 10.11
CA PHE A 27 15.76 -21.84 8.70
C PHE A 27 14.62 -20.87 8.34
N LYS A 28 13.57 -20.80 9.17
CA LYS A 28 12.48 -19.83 9.00
C LYS A 28 13.03 -18.39 9.06
N ALA A 29 13.85 -18.07 10.05
CA ALA A 29 14.43 -16.73 10.17
C ALA A 29 15.31 -16.37 8.96
N MET A 30 16.13 -17.31 8.48
CA MET A 30 16.97 -17.14 7.30
C MET A 30 16.14 -16.94 6.03
N SER A 31 15.11 -17.77 5.80
CA SER A 31 14.25 -17.65 4.62
C SER A 31 13.44 -16.35 4.64
N THR A 32 12.89 -15.97 5.80
CA THR A 32 12.22 -14.68 5.98
C THR A 32 13.15 -13.51 5.68
N THR A 33 14.36 -13.54 6.24
CA THR A 33 15.36 -12.49 6.02
C THR A 33 15.73 -12.41 4.54
N ALA A 34 16.00 -13.56 3.91
CA ALA A 34 16.34 -13.62 2.48
C ALA A 34 15.22 -13.06 1.60
N VAL A 35 13.96 -13.37 1.89
CA VAL A 35 12.80 -12.87 1.12
C VAL A 35 12.63 -11.36 1.31
N VAL A 36 12.57 -10.88 2.55
CA VAL A 36 12.29 -9.46 2.82
C VAL A 36 13.46 -8.58 2.40
N LEU A 37 14.69 -8.92 2.83
CA LEU A 37 15.89 -8.18 2.46
C LEU A 37 16.16 -8.29 0.95
N GLY A 38 16.01 -9.49 0.38
CA GLY A 38 16.17 -9.70 -1.05
C GLY A 38 15.21 -8.85 -1.87
N ALA A 39 13.93 -8.82 -1.52
CA ALA A 39 12.94 -7.95 -2.17
C ALA A 39 13.31 -6.47 -2.08
N THR A 40 13.68 -5.98 -0.89
CA THR A 40 14.11 -4.58 -0.71
C THR A 40 15.36 -4.25 -1.52
N LEU A 41 16.36 -5.14 -1.55
CA LEU A 41 17.59 -4.95 -2.32
C LEU A 41 17.33 -4.99 -3.84
N LEU A 42 16.44 -5.86 -4.31
CA LEU A 42 16.03 -5.90 -5.71
C LEU A 42 15.40 -4.57 -6.13
N ILE A 43 14.47 -4.05 -5.34
CA ILE A 43 13.84 -2.74 -5.59
C ILE A 43 14.91 -1.65 -5.61
N LEU A 44 15.78 -1.59 -4.60
CA LEU A 44 16.87 -0.62 -4.54
C LEU A 44 17.82 -0.70 -5.75
N SER A 45 18.08 -1.90 -6.27
CA SER A 45 18.97 -2.09 -7.42
C SER A 45 18.44 -1.43 -8.70
N VAL A 46 17.12 -1.44 -8.90
CA VAL A 46 16.46 -0.85 -10.08
C VAL A 46 16.19 0.64 -9.93
N LEU A 47 16.12 1.15 -8.69
CA LEU A 47 15.93 2.57 -8.43
C LEU A 47 17.19 3.43 -8.61
N HIS A 48 18.31 2.83 -9.01
CA HIS A 48 19.59 3.51 -9.27
C HIS A 48 20.04 4.43 -8.10
N PRO A 49 20.52 3.88 -6.96
CA PRO A 49 20.84 4.65 -5.75
C PRO A 49 21.80 5.82 -5.96
N ASN A 50 22.75 5.67 -6.90
CA ASN A 50 23.67 6.72 -7.29
C ASN A 50 22.96 7.95 -7.86
N LEU A 51 21.83 7.78 -8.56
CA LEU A 51 21.04 8.89 -9.08
C LEU A 51 20.16 9.53 -7.99
N ILE A 52 19.66 8.73 -7.05
CA ILE A 52 18.89 9.24 -5.90
C ILE A 52 19.75 10.18 -5.05
N LEU A 53 21.02 9.82 -4.81
CA LEU A 53 21.92 10.59 -3.95
C LEU A 53 22.63 11.77 -4.65
N ARG A 54 22.45 11.95 -5.97
CA ARG A 54 22.97 13.14 -6.67
C ARG A 54 22.22 14.38 -6.23
N ASN A 55 22.93 15.48 -5.99
CA ASN A 55 22.29 16.76 -5.66
C ASN A 55 21.73 17.45 -6.93
N ASN A 56 20.61 16.95 -7.42
CA ASN A 56 19.84 17.53 -8.51
C ASN A 56 18.34 17.29 -8.29
N THR A 57 17.50 18.06 -8.98
CA THR A 57 16.05 17.87 -8.96
C THR A 57 15.65 16.74 -9.90
N PRO A 58 14.64 15.92 -9.55
CA PRO A 58 14.11 14.92 -10.47
C PRO A 58 13.36 15.58 -11.64
N THR A 59 13.18 14.80 -12.70
CA THR A 59 12.45 15.17 -13.93
C THR A 59 11.64 13.96 -14.41
N GLY A 60 10.84 14.13 -15.47
CA GLY A 60 10.03 13.09 -16.09
C GLY A 60 8.58 13.11 -15.62
N GLY A 61 7.63 12.92 -16.55
CA GLY A 61 6.19 12.96 -16.27
C GLY A 61 5.77 14.15 -15.42
N ASP A 62 4.92 13.89 -14.43
CA ASP A 62 4.48 14.87 -13.42
C ASP A 62 5.50 15.07 -12.30
N MET A 63 6.53 14.23 -12.20
CA MET A 63 7.55 14.30 -11.14
C MET A 63 8.24 15.67 -11.10
N GLY A 64 8.53 16.25 -12.27
CA GLY A 64 9.14 17.58 -12.36
C GLY A 64 8.27 18.68 -11.76
N ALA A 65 6.94 18.58 -11.89
CA ALA A 65 6.00 19.54 -11.33
C ALA A 65 5.92 19.43 -9.80
N HIS A 66 6.11 18.23 -9.25
CA HIS A 66 6.08 18.01 -7.80
C HIS A 66 7.24 18.69 -7.06
N VAL A 67 8.34 19.02 -7.72
CA VAL A 67 9.51 19.69 -7.11
C VAL A 67 9.14 21.06 -6.53
N TRP A 68 8.19 21.78 -7.14
CA TRP A 68 7.79 23.11 -6.66
C TRP A 68 7.03 23.07 -5.33
N GLY A 69 6.12 22.11 -5.16
CA GLY A 69 5.19 22.06 -4.03
C GLY A 69 5.90 22.13 -2.66
N PRO A 70 6.77 21.16 -2.31
CA PRO A 70 7.38 21.13 -0.99
C PRO A 70 8.28 22.35 -0.73
N ALA A 71 8.91 22.91 -1.76
CA ALA A 71 9.66 24.17 -1.65
C ALA A 71 8.73 25.34 -1.31
N TYR A 72 7.60 25.49 -2.01
CA TYR A 72 6.60 26.51 -1.68
C TYR A 72 6.00 26.32 -0.28
N LEU A 73 5.77 25.07 0.14
CA LEU A 73 5.34 24.73 1.49
C LEU A 73 6.36 25.20 2.54
N ARG A 74 7.64 24.92 2.33
CA ARG A 74 8.75 25.33 3.20
C ARG A 74 8.92 26.84 3.28
N ASP A 75 8.93 27.51 2.14
CA ASP A 75 9.36 28.92 2.06
C ASP A 75 8.22 29.90 2.30
N VAL A 76 6.97 29.51 1.99
CA VAL A 76 5.83 30.43 2.00
C VAL A 76 4.76 30.02 3.02
N LEU A 77 4.39 28.75 3.10
CA LEU A 77 3.23 28.33 3.90
C LEU A 77 3.57 28.05 5.37
N LEU A 78 4.58 27.21 5.63
CA LEU A 78 4.96 26.81 6.99
C LEU A 78 5.41 27.98 7.89
N PRO A 79 6.15 29.00 7.40
CA PRO A 79 6.49 30.17 8.21
C PRO A 79 5.27 30.93 8.72
N HIS A 80 4.13 30.80 8.03
CA HIS A 80 2.86 31.41 8.39
C HIS A 80 1.88 30.44 9.05
N TRP A 81 2.36 29.28 9.52
CA TRP A 81 1.55 28.23 10.16
C TRP A 81 0.41 27.72 9.28
N ARG A 82 0.64 27.63 7.97
CA ARG A 82 -0.34 27.15 6.98
C ARG A 82 0.12 25.88 6.30
N LEU A 83 -0.85 25.04 5.93
CA LEU A 83 -0.64 23.84 5.11
C LEU A 83 -1.21 24.00 3.69
N THR A 84 -2.03 25.02 3.46
CA THR A 84 -2.63 25.37 2.16
C THR A 84 -2.56 26.87 1.95
N GLY A 85 -2.53 27.33 0.71
CA GLY A 85 -2.59 28.75 0.39
C GLY A 85 -2.92 29.03 -1.06
N TRP A 86 -2.70 30.28 -1.47
CA TRP A 86 -2.85 30.74 -2.85
C TRP A 86 -1.50 31.20 -3.36
N SER A 87 -0.97 30.54 -4.39
CA SER A 87 0.26 30.97 -5.06
C SER A 87 -0.07 31.78 -6.30
N MET A 88 0.71 32.83 -6.56
CA MET A 88 0.67 33.61 -7.81
C MET A 88 1.68 33.11 -8.85
N ASP A 89 2.35 31.98 -8.60
CA ASP A 89 3.36 31.41 -9.50
C ASP A 89 2.78 30.89 -10.83
N TRP A 90 1.46 30.93 -11.01
CA TRP A 90 0.76 30.50 -12.23
C TRP A 90 -0.43 31.40 -12.56
N TYR A 91 -0.40 32.09 -13.71
CA TYR A 91 -1.47 32.99 -14.19
C TYR A 91 -2.16 33.83 -13.09
N SER A 92 -3.48 33.68 -12.90
CA SER A 92 -4.29 34.36 -11.87
C SER A 92 -4.14 33.75 -10.47
N GLY A 93 -3.25 32.79 -10.34
CA GLY A 93 -2.92 32.03 -9.14
C GLY A 93 -3.53 30.63 -9.10
N LEU A 94 -3.05 29.83 -8.15
CA LEU A 94 -3.48 28.45 -7.95
C LEU A 94 -3.61 28.12 -6.45
N PRO A 95 -4.55 27.23 -6.07
CA PRO A 95 -4.75 26.84 -4.68
C PRO A 95 -3.69 25.80 -4.25
N ALA A 96 -2.53 26.30 -3.81
CA ALA A 96 -1.40 25.50 -3.36
C ALA A 96 -1.80 24.54 -2.22
N TYR A 97 -1.54 23.24 -2.45
CA TYR A 97 -1.89 22.15 -1.55
C TYR A 97 -3.37 22.04 -1.16
N ARG A 98 -4.32 22.70 -1.84
CA ARG A 98 -5.74 22.44 -1.53
C ARG A 98 -6.18 21.05 -1.99
N PHE A 99 -5.65 20.60 -3.11
CA PHE A 99 -6.03 19.36 -3.80
C PHE A 99 -4.87 18.37 -3.96
N TYR A 100 -3.73 18.64 -3.35
CA TYR A 100 -2.59 17.74 -3.29
C TYR A 100 -2.41 17.19 -1.87
N MET A 101 -1.55 16.22 -1.68
CA MET A 101 -1.38 15.54 -0.39
C MET A 101 -0.21 16.12 0.38
N VAL A 102 -0.43 16.41 1.65
CA VAL A 102 0.50 17.21 2.45
C VAL A 102 1.56 16.39 3.17
N VAL A 103 1.25 15.14 3.55
CA VAL A 103 2.15 14.32 4.39
C VAL A 103 3.47 14.00 3.67
N PRO A 104 3.50 13.50 2.42
CA PRO A 104 4.75 13.29 1.70
C PRO A 104 5.56 14.59 1.52
N ALA A 105 4.89 15.71 1.27
CA ALA A 105 5.56 17.00 1.13
C ALA A 105 6.20 17.47 2.44
N LEU A 106 5.50 17.33 3.57
CA LEU A 106 6.06 17.61 4.90
C LEU A 106 7.26 16.73 5.21
N ALA A 107 7.22 15.44 4.83
CA ALA A 107 8.36 14.54 4.99
C ALA A 107 9.57 15.00 4.17
N ILE A 108 9.36 15.52 2.95
CA ILE A 108 10.43 16.11 2.12
C ILE A 108 11.04 17.32 2.83
N VAL A 109 10.21 18.26 3.27
CA VAL A 109 10.68 19.48 3.96
C VAL A 109 11.40 19.16 5.27
N LEU A 110 10.93 18.15 6.02
CA LEU A 110 11.58 17.72 7.25
C LEU A 110 12.97 17.13 6.97
N LEU A 111 13.10 16.31 5.92
CA LEU A 111 14.38 15.71 5.55
C LEU A 111 15.35 16.74 4.95
N ASP A 112 14.83 17.75 4.24
CA ASP A 112 15.59 18.88 3.70
C ASP A 112 16.30 19.70 4.79
N LEU A 113 15.88 19.60 6.07
CA LEU A 113 16.58 20.26 7.18
C LEU A 113 18.01 19.75 7.40
N VAL A 114 18.31 18.52 6.96
CA VAL A 114 19.59 17.84 7.25
C VAL A 114 20.34 17.42 5.98
N MET A 115 19.78 17.64 4.79
CA MET A 115 20.41 17.30 3.51
C MET A 115 19.84 18.12 2.36
N PRO A 116 20.54 18.24 1.21
CA PRO A 116 20.06 19.04 0.09
C PRO A 116 18.67 18.63 -0.42
N TYR A 117 17.82 19.61 -0.71
CA TYR A 117 16.44 19.46 -1.19
C TYR A 117 16.25 18.39 -2.26
N GLY A 118 17.08 18.37 -3.30
CA GLY A 118 16.97 17.38 -4.38
C GLY A 118 17.16 15.94 -3.90
N ILE A 119 18.05 15.72 -2.93
CA ILE A 119 18.29 14.40 -2.31
C ILE A 119 17.12 14.05 -1.38
N ALA A 120 16.71 14.97 -0.50
CA ALA A 120 15.57 14.78 0.39
C ALA A 120 14.30 14.39 -0.38
N PHE A 121 14.01 15.13 -1.45
CA PHE A 121 12.90 14.88 -2.34
C PHE A 121 12.94 13.45 -2.90
N LYS A 122 14.04 13.06 -3.54
CA LYS A 122 14.17 11.75 -4.18
C LYS A 122 14.13 10.59 -3.19
N LEU A 123 14.68 10.78 -1.98
CA LEU A 123 14.59 9.76 -0.92
C LEU A 123 13.15 9.51 -0.48
N ILE A 124 12.36 10.57 -0.31
CA ILE A 124 10.93 10.41 0.04
C ILE A 124 10.15 9.82 -1.13
N VAL A 125 10.43 10.21 -2.37
CA VAL A 125 9.80 9.64 -3.57
C VAL A 125 9.92 8.12 -3.59
N VAL A 126 11.09 7.57 -3.27
CA VAL A 126 11.31 6.11 -3.28
C VAL A 126 10.95 5.42 -1.98
N ALA A 127 10.70 6.16 -0.90
CA ALA A 127 10.49 5.59 0.43
C ALA A 127 9.32 4.58 0.46
N GLY A 128 8.23 4.89 -0.24
CA GLY A 128 7.07 3.99 -0.35
C GLY A 128 7.44 2.63 -0.94
N LEU A 129 8.16 2.63 -2.07
CA LEU A 129 8.60 1.42 -2.76
C LEU A 129 9.59 0.60 -1.93
N VAL A 130 10.61 1.26 -1.38
CA VAL A 130 11.68 0.59 -0.61
C VAL A 130 11.13 0.00 0.69
N ALA A 131 10.20 0.70 1.36
CA ALA A 131 9.56 0.21 2.59
C ALA A 131 8.49 -0.85 2.33
N PHE A 132 7.96 -0.95 1.11
CA PHE A 132 6.79 -1.78 0.81
C PHE A 132 6.92 -3.25 1.22
N PRO A 133 8.03 -3.97 0.89
CA PRO A 133 8.20 -5.36 1.31
C PRO A 133 8.13 -5.52 2.83
N VAL A 134 8.78 -4.61 3.57
CA VAL A 134 8.77 -4.60 5.03
C VAL A 134 7.38 -4.30 5.57
N CYS A 135 6.65 -3.34 4.99
CA CYS A 135 5.28 -3.02 5.39
C CYS A 135 4.31 -4.20 5.19
N VAL A 136 4.44 -4.92 4.08
CA VAL A 136 3.65 -6.14 3.80
C VAL A 136 4.01 -7.26 4.77
N TYR A 137 5.30 -7.42 5.07
CA TYR A 137 5.74 -8.36 6.10
C TYR A 137 5.15 -8.01 7.47
N ILE A 138 5.28 -6.75 7.91
CA ILE A 138 4.71 -6.25 9.17
C ILE A 138 3.19 -6.49 9.20
N MET A 139 2.48 -6.18 8.12
CA MET A 139 1.05 -6.45 8.01
C MET A 139 0.73 -7.91 8.36
N ALA A 140 1.40 -8.85 7.68
CA ALA A 140 1.18 -10.27 7.86
C ALA A 140 1.58 -10.75 9.26
N ARG A 141 2.67 -10.23 9.83
CA ARG A 141 3.13 -10.58 11.19
C ARG A 141 2.20 -10.06 12.27
N VAL A 142 1.79 -8.80 12.20
CA VAL A 142 0.84 -8.19 13.14
C VAL A 142 -0.49 -8.92 13.09
N ALA A 143 -0.95 -9.29 11.90
CA ALA A 143 -2.14 -10.11 11.69
C ALA A 143 -1.99 -11.60 12.07
N LYS A 144 -0.80 -12.01 12.55
CA LYS A 144 -0.48 -13.40 12.98
C LYS A 144 -0.69 -14.44 11.89
N LEU A 145 -0.35 -14.13 10.65
CA LEU A 145 -0.34 -15.11 9.57
C LEU A 145 0.73 -16.17 9.85
N LEU A 146 0.36 -17.43 9.64
CA LEU A 146 1.24 -18.58 9.83
C LEU A 146 2.31 -18.62 8.74
N TYR A 147 3.52 -19.02 9.09
CA TYR A 147 4.58 -19.30 8.11
C TYR A 147 4.12 -20.36 7.09
N PRO A 148 4.42 -20.22 5.78
CA PRO A 148 5.21 -19.16 5.14
C PRO A 148 4.38 -18.01 4.54
N LEU A 149 3.14 -17.78 5.01
CA LEU A 149 2.26 -16.78 4.41
C LEU A 149 2.84 -15.36 4.43
N PRO A 150 3.47 -14.85 5.51
CA PRO A 150 4.10 -13.53 5.49
C PRO A 150 5.12 -13.37 4.36
N GLU A 151 5.94 -14.39 4.11
CA GLU A 151 6.96 -14.41 3.07
C GLU A 151 6.34 -14.45 1.67
N LEU A 152 5.31 -15.30 1.46
CA LEU A 152 4.58 -15.37 0.20
C LEU A 152 3.89 -14.04 -0.14
N MET A 153 3.31 -13.37 0.85
CA MET A 153 2.72 -12.04 0.66
C MET A 153 3.75 -11.02 0.18
N VAL A 154 4.98 -11.06 0.71
CA VAL A 154 6.08 -10.19 0.28
C VAL A 154 6.50 -10.51 -1.14
N ILE A 155 6.57 -11.78 -1.53
CA ILE A 155 6.87 -12.19 -2.91
C ILE A 155 5.82 -11.62 -3.87
N GLY A 156 4.53 -11.83 -3.59
CA GLY A 156 3.44 -11.29 -4.43
C GLY A 156 3.46 -9.76 -4.50
N ALA A 157 3.65 -9.08 -3.37
CA ALA A 157 3.78 -7.63 -3.32
C ALA A 157 4.99 -7.10 -4.12
N THR A 158 6.10 -7.84 -4.12
CA THR A 158 7.29 -7.51 -4.91
C THR A 158 7.00 -7.66 -6.39
N MET A 159 6.34 -8.75 -6.82
CA MET A 159 5.91 -8.92 -8.22
C MET A 159 5.01 -7.76 -8.68
N PHE A 160 4.06 -7.32 -7.86
CA PHE A 160 3.23 -6.15 -8.14
C PHE A 160 4.06 -4.86 -8.34
N ILE A 161 5.08 -4.64 -7.52
CA ILE A 161 5.94 -3.45 -7.65
C ILE A 161 6.66 -3.41 -9.00
N PHE A 162 7.02 -4.58 -9.54
CA PHE A 162 7.70 -4.75 -10.83
C PHE A 162 6.74 -4.91 -12.02
N ASP A 163 5.43 -4.85 -11.81
CA ASP A 163 4.46 -4.95 -12.90
C ASP A 163 4.54 -3.68 -13.76
N GLU A 164 4.91 -3.80 -15.03
CA GLU A 164 5.03 -2.68 -15.97
C GLU A 164 3.81 -2.56 -16.91
N SER A 165 2.76 -3.35 -16.70
CA SER A 165 1.55 -3.30 -17.52
C SER A 165 0.75 -1.99 -17.39
N PHE A 166 1.11 -1.15 -16.42
CA PHE A 166 0.58 0.20 -16.24
C PHE A 166 1.67 1.15 -15.72
N THR A 167 1.60 2.42 -16.12
CA THR A 167 2.70 3.37 -15.86
C THR A 167 2.29 4.65 -15.15
N ILE A 168 0.99 4.90 -14.93
CA ILE A 168 0.48 6.14 -14.33
C ILE A 168 -0.70 5.94 -13.36
N TYR A 169 -0.95 4.71 -12.91
CA TYR A 169 -2.11 4.42 -12.04
C TYR A 169 -1.77 4.42 -10.56
N GLY A 170 -0.52 4.06 -10.21
CA GLY A 170 0.03 4.19 -8.86
C GLY A 170 0.56 2.89 -8.26
N GLY A 171 1.51 3.00 -7.33
CA GLY A 171 1.95 1.89 -6.47
C GLY A 171 3.12 1.03 -6.99
N ASN A 172 3.29 0.88 -8.30
CA ASN A 172 4.45 0.21 -8.90
C ASN A 172 5.62 1.18 -9.16
N ILE A 173 6.78 0.66 -9.60
CA ILE A 173 7.96 1.47 -9.92
C ILE A 173 7.64 2.48 -11.02
N ALA A 174 7.06 2.05 -12.13
CA ALA A 174 6.78 2.90 -13.29
C ALA A 174 5.89 4.11 -12.92
N SER A 175 4.77 3.87 -12.23
CA SER A 175 3.87 4.94 -11.77
C SER A 175 4.53 5.86 -10.76
N THR A 176 5.30 5.31 -9.82
CA THR A 176 6.03 6.13 -8.84
C THR A 176 6.98 7.08 -9.55
N MET A 177 7.72 6.60 -10.55
CA MET A 177 8.65 7.43 -11.33
C MET A 177 7.93 8.46 -12.21
N ALA A 178 6.70 8.16 -12.67
CA ALA A 178 5.89 9.10 -13.44
C ALA A 178 5.33 10.29 -12.61
N GLY A 179 5.33 10.19 -11.28
CA GLY A 179 4.80 11.23 -10.38
C GLY A 179 3.92 10.69 -9.25
N GLU A 180 3.50 9.42 -9.30
CA GLU A 180 2.59 8.80 -8.34
C GLU A 180 3.29 8.31 -7.06
N PHE A 181 4.35 9.00 -6.63
CA PHE A 181 5.16 8.56 -5.50
C PHE A 181 4.39 8.60 -4.18
N SER A 182 3.52 9.59 -4.00
CA SER A 182 2.64 9.71 -2.83
C SER A 182 1.65 8.54 -2.74
N HIS A 183 1.22 7.98 -3.87
CA HIS A 183 0.44 6.75 -3.92
C HIS A 183 1.22 5.56 -3.36
N SER A 184 2.50 5.39 -3.72
CA SER A 184 3.33 4.29 -3.19
C SER A 184 3.53 4.38 -1.67
N ILE A 185 3.74 5.59 -1.14
CA ILE A 185 3.86 5.84 0.31
C ILE A 185 2.54 5.49 1.01
N ALA A 186 1.42 5.99 0.49
CA ALA A 186 0.10 5.69 1.04
C ALA A 186 -0.18 4.18 1.03
N LEU A 187 0.16 3.50 -0.06
CA LEU A 187 -0.04 2.05 -0.19
C LEU A 187 0.79 1.28 0.86
N ALA A 188 2.05 1.66 1.09
CA ALA A 188 2.88 1.07 2.14
C ALA A 188 2.28 1.24 3.54
N LEU A 189 1.79 2.44 3.85
CA LEU A 189 1.11 2.73 5.12
C LEU A 189 -0.19 1.94 5.27
N SER A 190 -0.95 1.76 4.18
CA SER A 190 -2.19 0.99 4.16
C SER A 190 -1.97 -0.48 4.52
N MET A 191 -0.85 -1.08 4.12
CA MET A 191 -0.52 -2.46 4.49
C MET A 191 -0.37 -2.59 6.02
N VAL A 192 0.41 -1.71 6.63
CA VAL A 192 0.58 -1.68 8.09
C VAL A 192 -0.77 -1.43 8.79
N ALA A 193 -1.58 -0.52 8.23
CA ALA A 193 -2.94 -0.24 8.70
C ALA A 193 -3.81 -1.50 8.71
N PHE A 194 -3.84 -2.27 7.62
CA PHE A 194 -4.61 -3.52 7.52
C PHE A 194 -4.15 -4.57 8.53
N GLY A 195 -2.85 -4.66 8.80
CA GLY A 195 -2.29 -5.57 9.81
C GLY A 195 -2.84 -5.26 11.21
N PHE A 196 -2.69 -4.01 11.65
CA PHE A 196 -3.21 -3.57 12.94
C PHE A 196 -4.74 -3.61 13.02
N PHE A 197 -5.43 -3.22 11.94
CA PHE A 197 -6.89 -3.21 11.92
C PHE A 197 -7.45 -4.63 12.04
N ALA A 198 -6.94 -5.58 11.26
CA ALA A 198 -7.34 -6.97 11.34
C ALA A 198 -7.01 -7.58 12.72
N ARG A 199 -5.83 -7.28 13.28
CA ARG A 199 -5.45 -7.75 14.61
C ARG A 199 -6.37 -7.20 15.70
N GLY A 200 -6.73 -5.92 15.61
CA GLY A 200 -7.65 -5.30 16.55
C GLY A 200 -9.11 -5.76 16.39
N LEU A 201 -9.52 -6.26 15.22
CA LEU A 201 -10.80 -6.97 15.09
C LEU A 201 -10.80 -8.32 15.86
N ASP A 202 -9.64 -8.95 16.08
CA ASP A 202 -9.56 -10.19 16.83
C ASP A 202 -9.55 -9.96 18.35
N ASP A 203 -8.79 -8.98 18.84
CA ASP A 203 -8.56 -8.78 20.28
C ASP A 203 -9.06 -7.44 20.85
N GLY A 204 -9.61 -6.56 20.03
CA GLY A 204 -10.12 -5.25 20.43
C GLY A 204 -9.03 -4.21 20.78
N LYS A 205 -7.75 -4.54 20.62
CA LYS A 205 -6.58 -3.69 20.92
C LYS A 205 -6.06 -2.98 19.65
N HIS A 206 -4.98 -2.20 19.76
CA HIS A 206 -4.29 -1.53 18.65
C HIS A 206 -5.08 -0.41 17.92
N ARG A 207 -6.17 0.09 18.51
CA ARG A 207 -7.03 1.14 17.93
C ARG A 207 -6.24 2.37 17.48
N VAL A 208 -5.31 2.83 18.33
CA VAL A 208 -4.49 4.02 18.04
C VAL A 208 -3.62 3.78 16.81
N TRP A 209 -2.85 2.69 16.80
CA TRP A 209 -1.98 2.37 15.66
C TRP A 209 -2.77 2.17 14.36
N ALA A 210 -3.86 1.41 14.41
CA ALA A 210 -4.73 1.23 13.25
C ALA A 210 -5.27 2.59 12.76
N ALA A 211 -5.81 3.42 13.65
CA ALA A 211 -6.34 4.73 13.27
C ALA A 211 -5.28 5.67 12.68
N VAL A 212 -4.08 5.71 13.28
CA VAL A 212 -2.95 6.53 12.81
C VAL A 212 -2.50 6.10 11.42
N PHE A 213 -2.28 4.80 11.18
CA PHE A 213 -1.84 4.34 9.86
C PHE A 213 -2.92 4.50 8.79
N ILE A 214 -4.21 4.30 9.12
CA ILE A 214 -5.33 4.62 8.20
C ILE A 214 -5.33 6.12 7.87
N ALA A 215 -5.21 7.00 8.87
CA ALA A 215 -5.20 8.44 8.67
C ALA A 215 -3.98 8.90 7.87
N LEU A 216 -2.78 8.40 8.17
CA LEU A 216 -1.55 8.73 7.42
C LEU A 216 -1.62 8.24 5.97
N SER A 217 -2.17 7.06 5.72
CA SER A 217 -2.43 6.56 4.36
C SER A 217 -3.39 7.50 3.62
N ALA A 218 -4.49 7.89 4.26
CA ALA A 218 -5.51 8.77 3.68
C ALA A 218 -4.97 10.18 3.40
N LEU A 219 -4.16 10.74 4.31
CA LEU A 219 -3.51 12.04 4.17
C LEU A 219 -2.33 12.04 3.17
N SER A 220 -1.85 10.85 2.79
CA SER A 220 -0.77 10.69 1.81
C SER A 220 -1.29 10.54 0.39
N HIS A 221 -2.46 9.93 0.18
CA HIS A 221 -3.06 9.82 -1.15
C HIS A 221 -4.58 9.67 -1.14
N GLY A 222 -5.29 10.57 -1.84
CA GLY A 222 -6.75 10.59 -1.89
C GLY A 222 -7.37 9.36 -2.56
N ILE A 223 -6.69 8.74 -3.52
CA ILE A 223 -7.18 7.51 -4.16
C ILE A 223 -6.99 6.31 -3.22
N VAL A 224 -5.85 6.24 -2.52
CA VAL A 224 -5.55 5.16 -1.57
C VAL A 224 -6.42 5.29 -0.31
N LEU A 225 -6.94 6.48 0.00
CA LEU A 225 -7.98 6.68 1.02
C LEU A 225 -9.16 5.72 0.79
N ILE A 226 -9.66 5.63 -0.44
CA ILE A 226 -10.77 4.74 -0.81
C ILE A 226 -10.39 3.28 -0.54
N PHE A 227 -9.15 2.91 -0.88
CA PHE A 227 -8.63 1.58 -0.67
C PHE A 227 -8.50 1.21 0.81
N VAL A 228 -7.91 2.07 1.63
CA VAL A 228 -7.67 1.77 3.05
C VAL A 228 -8.96 1.76 3.87
N PHE A 229 -9.86 2.74 3.65
CA PHE A 229 -11.16 2.77 4.33
C PHE A 229 -12.08 1.66 3.83
N GLY A 230 -12.16 1.47 2.50
CA GLY A 230 -12.97 0.40 1.91
C GLY A 230 -12.52 -0.98 2.37
N GLY A 231 -11.21 -1.23 2.36
CA GLY A 231 -10.63 -2.49 2.83
C GLY A 231 -10.92 -2.76 4.30
N ALA A 232 -10.80 -1.75 5.17
CA ALA A 232 -11.12 -1.85 6.59
C ALA A 232 -12.61 -2.12 6.83
N VAL A 233 -13.51 -1.45 6.09
CA VAL A 233 -14.96 -1.72 6.14
C VAL A 233 -15.25 -3.15 5.71
N VAL A 234 -14.66 -3.64 4.62
CA VAL A 234 -14.86 -5.03 4.17
C VAL A 234 -14.34 -6.03 5.21
N MET A 235 -13.18 -5.77 5.84
CA MET A 235 -12.67 -6.61 6.94
C MET A 235 -13.66 -6.70 8.09
N PHE A 236 -14.27 -5.58 8.47
CA PHE A 236 -15.29 -5.54 9.51
C PHE A 236 -16.57 -6.30 9.09
N LEU A 237 -17.07 -6.05 7.88
CA LEU A 237 -18.31 -6.66 7.38
C LEU A 237 -18.22 -8.18 7.24
N LEU A 238 -17.05 -8.72 6.91
CA LEU A 238 -16.82 -10.18 6.84
C LEU A 238 -16.83 -10.87 8.21
N ARG A 239 -16.83 -10.10 9.31
CA ARG A 239 -16.63 -10.59 10.67
C ARG A 239 -17.55 -9.90 11.69
N ILE A 240 -18.72 -9.40 11.28
CA ILE A 240 -19.59 -8.57 12.13
C ILE A 240 -19.89 -9.27 13.46
N ASP A 241 -19.56 -8.58 14.55
CA ASP A 241 -20.03 -8.87 15.89
C ASP A 241 -20.07 -7.56 16.72
N LYS A 242 -20.64 -7.62 17.93
CA LYS A 242 -20.80 -6.44 18.79
C LYS A 242 -19.47 -5.81 19.23
N GLN A 243 -18.44 -6.61 19.51
CA GLN A 243 -17.12 -6.12 19.92
C GLN A 243 -16.41 -5.48 18.73
N ARG A 244 -16.38 -6.17 17.58
CA ARG A 244 -15.78 -5.72 16.33
C ARG A 244 -16.46 -4.48 15.80
N PHE A 245 -17.79 -4.35 15.94
CA PHE A 245 -18.49 -3.11 15.62
C PHE A 245 -17.96 -1.94 16.45
N ARG A 246 -17.89 -2.09 17.78
CA ARG A 246 -17.36 -1.04 18.66
C ARG A 246 -15.92 -0.68 18.31
N TYR A 247 -15.08 -1.69 18.08
CA TYR A 247 -13.69 -1.49 17.67
C TYR A 247 -13.60 -0.77 16.32
N ALA A 248 -14.27 -1.27 15.28
CA ALA A 248 -14.23 -0.72 13.93
C ALA A 248 -14.78 0.70 13.91
N PHE A 249 -15.93 0.94 14.54
CA PHE A 249 -16.53 2.27 14.62
C PHE A 249 -15.59 3.27 15.29
N THR A 250 -15.09 2.97 16.48
CA THR A 250 -14.19 3.90 17.21
C THR A 250 -12.88 4.12 16.47
N THR A 251 -12.31 3.09 15.84
CA THR A 251 -11.05 3.18 15.08
C THR A 251 -11.23 3.99 13.80
N LEU A 252 -12.26 3.71 13.00
CA LEU A 252 -12.54 4.41 11.74
C LEU A 252 -12.97 5.85 11.98
N LEU A 253 -13.77 6.11 13.03
CA LEU A 253 -14.11 7.47 13.44
C LEU A 253 -12.86 8.24 13.85
N THR A 254 -11.97 7.63 14.63
CA THR A 254 -10.70 8.27 15.02
C THR A 254 -9.83 8.56 13.80
N ALA A 255 -9.68 7.61 12.87
CA ALA A 255 -8.93 7.80 11.63
C ALA A 255 -9.51 8.93 10.77
N PHE A 256 -10.83 8.99 10.67
CA PHE A 256 -11.54 10.08 10.00
C PHE A 256 -11.23 11.42 10.68
N LEU A 257 -11.40 11.53 12.01
CA LEU A 257 -11.14 12.78 12.73
C LEU A 257 -9.67 13.25 12.60
N LEU A 258 -8.71 12.32 12.64
CA LEU A 258 -7.29 12.61 12.44
C LEU A 258 -6.97 13.12 11.03
N SER A 259 -7.77 12.76 10.03
CA SER A 259 -7.58 13.18 8.63
C SER A 259 -8.56 14.27 8.18
N ALA A 260 -9.58 14.58 8.99
CA ALA A 260 -10.70 15.43 8.62
C ALA A 260 -10.28 16.85 8.27
N PHE A 261 -9.25 17.39 8.94
CA PHE A 261 -8.73 18.73 8.66
C PHE A 261 -8.27 18.92 7.20
N TRP A 262 -7.92 17.82 6.51
CA TRP A 262 -7.54 17.82 5.11
C TRP A 262 -8.62 17.23 4.20
N VAL A 263 -9.16 16.07 4.59
CA VAL A 263 -10.09 15.28 3.76
C VAL A 263 -11.40 16.02 3.58
N VAL A 264 -11.94 16.65 4.63
CA VAL A 264 -13.23 17.36 4.52
C VAL A 264 -13.11 18.58 3.60
N PRO A 265 -12.11 19.47 3.74
CA PRO A 265 -11.96 20.59 2.81
C PRO A 265 -11.57 20.17 1.39
N PHE A 266 -10.81 19.09 1.23
CA PHE A 266 -10.49 18.49 -0.07
C PHE A 266 -11.79 18.05 -0.78
N LEU A 267 -12.58 17.18 -0.14
CA LEU A 267 -13.82 16.66 -0.73
C LEU A 267 -14.88 17.75 -0.89
N GLY A 268 -15.03 18.66 0.06
CA GLY A 268 -15.97 19.77 -0.04
C GLY A 268 -15.61 20.77 -1.14
N GLY A 269 -14.35 20.82 -1.57
CA GLY A 269 -13.88 21.67 -2.67
C GLY A 269 -13.79 20.95 -4.02
N HIS A 270 -14.30 19.72 -4.14
CA HIS A 270 -14.08 18.88 -5.33
C HIS A 270 -14.50 19.54 -6.65
N SER A 271 -15.51 20.41 -6.64
CA SER A 271 -15.94 21.17 -7.83
C SER A 271 -14.86 22.10 -8.41
N PHE A 272 -13.83 22.44 -7.63
CA PHE A 272 -12.71 23.28 -8.05
C PHE A 272 -11.45 22.47 -8.36
N MET A 273 -11.49 21.14 -8.24
CA MET A 273 -10.38 20.29 -8.66
C MET A 273 -10.24 20.33 -10.17
N THR A 274 -9.00 20.27 -10.63
CA THR A 274 -8.71 20.11 -12.06
C THR A 274 -9.19 18.73 -12.50
N ASP A 275 -10.08 18.72 -13.49
CA ASP A 275 -10.46 17.52 -14.21
C ASP A 275 -9.54 17.39 -15.44
N MET A 276 -8.72 16.34 -15.47
CA MET A 276 -7.86 16.04 -16.62
C MET A 276 -8.68 15.56 -17.83
N LYS A 277 -9.98 15.32 -17.66
CA LYS A 277 -10.93 14.84 -18.67
C LYS A 277 -10.47 13.55 -19.35
N TYR A 278 -9.71 12.72 -18.63
CA TYR A 278 -9.39 11.38 -19.11
C TYR A 278 -10.70 10.62 -19.34
N GLY A 279 -10.85 10.06 -20.55
CA GLY A 279 -11.94 9.15 -20.83
C GLY A 279 -11.89 7.95 -19.89
N SER A 280 -13.05 7.48 -19.44
CA SER A 280 -13.11 6.16 -18.83
C SER A 280 -12.73 5.12 -19.88
N GLU A 281 -11.73 4.31 -19.59
CA GLU A 281 -11.25 3.36 -20.59
C GLU A 281 -12.19 2.14 -20.63
N PRO A 282 -12.64 1.73 -21.83
CA PRO A 282 -11.75 1.37 -22.94
C PRO A 282 -11.95 2.11 -24.30
N GLY A 283 -10.86 2.19 -25.08
CA GLY A 283 -10.83 2.51 -26.53
C GLY A 283 -10.20 3.84 -26.96
N GLY A 284 -9.88 4.72 -26.00
CA GLY A 284 -9.16 5.99 -26.23
C GLY A 284 -8.09 6.27 -25.16
N GLY A 285 -7.51 5.20 -24.59
CA GLY A 285 -6.51 5.22 -23.52
C GLY A 285 -5.54 4.04 -23.63
N SER A 286 -5.01 3.54 -22.51
CA SER A 286 -4.02 2.44 -22.51
C SER A 286 -4.63 1.08 -22.85
N PHE A 287 -5.94 0.90 -22.63
CA PHE A 287 -6.64 -0.36 -22.91
C PHE A 287 -7.77 -0.22 -23.94
N THR A 288 -7.94 -1.26 -24.74
CA THR A 288 -8.97 -1.33 -25.80
C THR A 288 -10.27 -1.97 -25.32
N THR A 289 -10.23 -2.80 -24.28
CA THR A 289 -11.41 -3.38 -23.63
C THR A 289 -11.32 -3.35 -22.09
N MET A 290 -12.45 -3.53 -21.42
CA MET A 290 -12.49 -3.71 -19.96
C MET A 290 -11.79 -5.01 -19.54
N TRP A 291 -11.75 -5.99 -20.44
CA TRP A 291 -11.04 -7.24 -20.21
C TRP A 291 -9.54 -6.98 -20.06
N ASP A 292 -8.97 -6.16 -20.94
CA ASP A 292 -7.54 -5.80 -20.90
C ASP A 292 -7.19 -4.99 -19.64
N MET A 293 -8.15 -4.20 -19.12
CA MET A 293 -7.98 -3.56 -17.80
C MET A 293 -7.92 -4.56 -16.65
N TYR A 294 -8.61 -5.70 -16.74
CA TYR A 294 -8.57 -6.68 -15.66
C TYR A 294 -7.44 -7.68 -15.83
N PHE A 295 -6.98 -7.90 -17.05
CA PHE A 295 -5.99 -8.90 -17.43
C PHE A 295 -5.00 -8.25 -18.40
N PRO A 296 -4.10 -7.39 -17.88
CA PRO A 296 -3.25 -6.54 -18.70
C PRO A 296 -1.92 -7.23 -19.10
N LEU A 297 -1.69 -8.46 -18.65
CA LEU A 297 -0.45 -9.19 -18.91
C LEU A 297 -0.59 -9.98 -20.22
N VAL A 298 0.50 -10.62 -20.64
CA VAL A 298 0.40 -11.63 -21.70
C VAL A 298 -0.50 -12.77 -21.23
N THR A 299 -1.33 -13.30 -22.13
CA THR A 299 -2.42 -14.23 -21.79
C THR A 299 -1.98 -15.41 -20.93
N SER A 300 -0.80 -15.98 -21.18
CA SER A 300 -0.26 -17.09 -20.39
C SER A 300 0.04 -16.71 -18.93
N LEU A 301 0.58 -15.51 -18.69
CA LEU A 301 0.85 -15.01 -17.35
C LEU A 301 -0.45 -14.66 -16.63
N ASP A 302 -1.42 -14.06 -17.31
CA ASP A 302 -2.74 -13.81 -16.71
C ASP A 302 -3.45 -15.10 -16.31
N ILE A 303 -3.46 -16.11 -17.18
CA ILE A 303 -4.05 -17.42 -16.86
C ILE A 303 -3.38 -18.02 -15.62
N LEU A 304 -2.04 -18.00 -15.55
CA LEU A 304 -1.28 -18.51 -14.42
C LEU A 304 -1.60 -17.75 -13.14
N LEU A 305 -1.46 -16.41 -13.17
CA LEU A 305 -1.66 -15.53 -12.02
C LEU A 305 -3.09 -15.63 -11.48
N VAL A 306 -4.08 -15.60 -12.37
CA VAL A 306 -5.49 -15.68 -11.98
C VAL A 306 -5.81 -17.05 -11.42
N SER A 307 -5.33 -18.12 -12.04
CA SER A 307 -5.55 -19.48 -11.57
C SER A 307 -4.95 -19.69 -10.17
N LEU A 308 -3.71 -19.26 -9.94
CA LEU A 308 -3.09 -19.28 -8.61
C LEU A 308 -3.86 -18.41 -7.61
N SER A 309 -4.34 -17.23 -8.01
CA SER A 309 -5.13 -16.36 -7.11
C SER A 309 -6.47 -16.98 -6.72
N ILE A 310 -7.13 -17.70 -7.64
CA ILE A 310 -8.36 -18.44 -7.38
C ILE A 310 -8.07 -19.60 -6.43
N VAL A 311 -7.00 -20.36 -6.66
CA VAL A 311 -6.55 -21.43 -5.76
C VAL A 311 -6.28 -20.86 -4.36
N GLY A 312 -5.54 -19.75 -4.26
CA GLY A 312 -5.25 -19.07 -2.99
C GLY A 312 -6.51 -18.61 -2.26
N PHE A 313 -7.50 -18.07 -2.99
CA PHE A 313 -8.78 -17.64 -2.42
C PHE A 313 -9.63 -18.83 -1.96
N VAL A 314 -9.81 -19.85 -2.80
CA VAL A 314 -10.60 -21.05 -2.48
C VAL A 314 -9.95 -21.84 -1.33
N ALA A 315 -8.64 -22.02 -1.35
CA ALA A 315 -7.91 -22.64 -0.24
C ALA A 315 -8.05 -21.84 1.05
N SER A 316 -8.07 -20.50 0.96
CA SER A 316 -8.31 -19.64 2.13
C SER A 316 -9.72 -19.78 2.68
N ILE A 317 -10.75 -19.96 1.84
CA ILE A 317 -12.11 -20.30 2.29
C ILE A 317 -12.11 -21.67 2.98
N ALA A 318 -11.57 -22.69 2.32
CA ALA A 318 -11.54 -24.07 2.83
C ALA A 318 -10.80 -24.18 4.17
N LYS A 319 -9.69 -23.43 4.33
CA LYS A 319 -8.89 -23.39 5.55
C LYS A 319 -9.31 -22.27 6.53
N LYS A 320 -10.39 -21.54 6.25
CA LYS A 320 -10.90 -20.41 7.05
C LYS A 320 -9.84 -19.33 7.34
N ARG A 321 -8.93 -19.09 6.38
CA ARG A 321 -7.87 -18.07 6.45
C ARG A 321 -8.46 -16.71 6.07
N PHE A 322 -8.78 -15.92 7.08
CA PHE A 322 -9.46 -14.65 6.91
C PHE A 322 -8.79 -13.67 5.94
N PHE A 323 -7.47 -13.49 6.01
CA PHE A 323 -6.78 -12.55 5.12
C PHE A 323 -6.96 -12.92 3.64
N GLY A 324 -6.84 -14.20 3.29
CA GLY A 324 -7.07 -14.63 1.91
C GLY A 324 -8.54 -14.47 1.49
N ILE A 325 -9.49 -14.73 2.41
CA ILE A 325 -10.91 -14.47 2.14
C ILE A 325 -11.14 -12.97 1.89
N TRP A 326 -10.61 -12.11 2.75
CA TRP A 326 -10.72 -10.66 2.63
C TRP A 326 -10.11 -10.15 1.32
N MET A 327 -8.90 -10.57 0.96
CA MET A 327 -8.27 -10.13 -0.30
C MET A 327 -9.11 -10.56 -1.50
N GLY A 328 -9.63 -11.79 -1.53
CA GLY A 328 -10.44 -12.26 -2.66
C GLY A 328 -11.77 -11.52 -2.77
N THR A 329 -12.48 -11.35 -1.65
CA THR A 329 -13.71 -10.56 -1.60
C THR A 329 -13.45 -9.12 -2.00
N TYR A 330 -12.38 -8.50 -1.50
CA TYR A 330 -12.10 -7.10 -1.76
C TYR A 330 -11.67 -6.86 -3.20
N SER A 331 -10.89 -7.76 -3.80
CA SER A 331 -10.59 -7.74 -5.24
C SER A 331 -11.86 -7.75 -6.10
N ILE A 332 -12.85 -8.59 -5.77
CA ILE A 332 -14.13 -8.63 -6.50
C ILE A 332 -14.89 -7.30 -6.35
N ILE A 333 -14.96 -6.76 -5.13
CA ILE A 333 -15.61 -5.45 -4.88
C ILE A 333 -14.91 -4.35 -5.67
N LEU A 334 -13.57 -4.33 -5.69
CA LEU A 334 -12.79 -3.34 -6.43
C LEU A 334 -13.00 -3.49 -7.94
N MET A 335 -13.06 -4.71 -8.48
CA MET A 335 -13.41 -4.94 -9.89
C MET A 335 -14.78 -4.35 -10.23
N VAL A 336 -15.81 -4.64 -9.42
CA VAL A 336 -17.12 -3.98 -9.58
C VAL A 336 -16.99 -2.45 -9.49
N GLY A 337 -16.15 -1.96 -8.58
CA GLY A 337 -15.81 -0.55 -8.43
C GLY A 337 -15.26 0.10 -9.71
N VAL A 338 -14.35 -0.57 -10.44
CA VAL A 338 -13.84 -0.08 -11.73
C VAL A 338 -14.98 0.13 -12.72
N LYS A 339 -15.95 -0.80 -12.77
CA LYS A 339 -17.09 -0.69 -13.67
C LYS A 339 -18.05 0.43 -13.25
N VAL A 340 -18.36 0.53 -11.95
CA VAL A 340 -19.26 1.57 -11.41
C VAL A 340 -18.65 2.97 -11.56
N ALA A 341 -17.34 3.09 -11.41
CA ALA A 341 -16.62 4.36 -11.53
C ALA A 341 -16.36 4.82 -12.98
N GLN A 342 -16.88 4.13 -14.01
CA GLN A 342 -16.69 4.54 -15.42
C GLN A 342 -17.27 5.93 -15.71
N GLY A 343 -18.28 6.39 -14.96
CA GLY A 343 -18.80 7.76 -15.06
C GLY A 343 -18.22 8.73 -14.02
N GLY A 344 -17.14 8.34 -13.34
CA GLY A 344 -16.68 8.96 -12.10
C GLY A 344 -17.29 8.29 -10.85
N LEU A 345 -16.76 8.64 -9.67
CA LEU A 345 -17.37 8.25 -8.40
C LEU A 345 -18.74 8.90 -8.26
N PRO A 346 -19.77 8.16 -7.79
CA PRO A 346 -21.04 8.77 -7.41
C PRO A 346 -20.80 9.95 -6.46
N VAL A 347 -21.51 11.06 -6.66
CA VAL A 347 -21.41 12.32 -5.88
C VAL A 347 -20.16 13.16 -6.15
N ILE A 348 -18.97 12.56 -6.27
CA ILE A 348 -17.71 13.30 -6.42
C ILE A 348 -17.35 13.59 -7.89
N GLY A 349 -17.69 12.68 -8.80
CA GLY A 349 -17.59 12.85 -10.26
C GLY A 349 -16.19 12.75 -10.89
N LEU A 350 -15.11 12.75 -10.10
CA LEU A 350 -13.74 12.99 -10.60
C LEU A 350 -12.81 11.76 -10.60
N LEU A 351 -13.28 10.58 -10.21
CA LEU A 351 -12.42 9.39 -10.21
C LEU A 351 -12.32 8.78 -11.60
N TRP A 352 -11.13 8.83 -12.18
CA TRP A 352 -10.78 8.03 -13.35
C TRP A 352 -10.68 6.55 -12.96
N ASN A 353 -11.56 5.70 -13.51
CA ASN A 353 -11.71 4.29 -13.12
C ASN A 353 -10.43 3.43 -13.09
N PRO A 354 -9.40 3.64 -13.93
CA PRO A 354 -8.17 2.84 -13.92
C PRO A 354 -7.37 3.00 -12.64
N ARG A 355 -7.58 4.10 -11.91
CA ARG A 355 -6.93 4.35 -10.63
C ARG A 355 -7.29 3.35 -9.54
N ILE A 356 -8.30 2.50 -9.75
CA ILE A 356 -8.65 1.39 -8.85
C ILE A 356 -7.83 0.12 -9.18
N LEU A 357 -7.33 -0.03 -10.41
CA LEU A 357 -6.63 -1.23 -10.89
C LEU A 357 -5.42 -1.64 -10.04
N PRO A 358 -4.54 -0.72 -9.58
CA PRO A 358 -3.38 -1.12 -8.78
C PRO A 358 -3.75 -1.92 -7.54
N PHE A 359 -4.88 -1.60 -6.90
CA PHE A 359 -5.37 -2.33 -5.73
C PHE A 359 -5.79 -3.76 -6.08
N ILE A 360 -6.45 -3.95 -7.22
CA ILE A 360 -6.86 -5.27 -7.71
C ILE A 360 -5.62 -6.11 -8.01
N TYR A 361 -4.64 -5.53 -8.70
CA TYR A 361 -3.42 -6.22 -9.06
C TYR A 361 -2.62 -6.61 -7.82
N LEU A 362 -2.39 -5.70 -6.88
CA LEU A 362 -1.69 -5.99 -5.62
C LEU A 362 -2.32 -7.19 -4.90
N LEU A 363 -3.63 -7.14 -4.65
CA LEU A 363 -4.34 -8.21 -3.95
C LEU A 363 -4.30 -9.53 -4.73
N ARG A 364 -4.36 -9.47 -6.07
CA ARG A 364 -4.26 -10.66 -6.94
C ARG A 364 -2.87 -11.28 -6.88
N TYR A 365 -1.79 -10.51 -7.00
CA TYR A 365 -0.43 -11.03 -6.88
C TYR A 365 -0.19 -11.67 -5.51
N MET A 366 -0.67 -11.04 -4.43
CA MET A 366 -0.57 -11.58 -3.08
C MET A 366 -1.37 -12.87 -2.91
N LEU A 367 -2.60 -12.93 -3.45
CA LEU A 367 -3.40 -14.16 -3.47
C LEU A 367 -2.76 -15.27 -4.30
N ALA A 368 -2.17 -14.93 -5.45
CA ALA A 368 -1.48 -15.88 -6.31
C ALA A 368 -0.30 -16.51 -5.58
N ALA A 369 0.51 -15.71 -4.89
CA ALA A 369 1.61 -16.22 -4.08
C ALA A 369 1.13 -17.11 -2.92
N VAL A 370 -0.03 -16.84 -2.33
CA VAL A 370 -0.66 -17.71 -1.32
C VAL A 370 -1.23 -19.01 -1.91
N GLY A 371 -1.52 -19.04 -3.21
CA GLY A 371 -2.04 -20.21 -3.93
C GLY A 371 -0.96 -21.21 -4.35
N VAL A 372 0.31 -20.81 -4.33
CA VAL A 372 1.49 -21.70 -4.45
C VAL A 372 1.66 -22.47 -3.14
#